data_AF-A0A4P7DP66-F1
#
_entry.id   AF-A0A4P7DP66-F1
#
_cell.length_a   1.000
_cell.length_b   1.000
_cell.length_c   1.000
_cell.angle_alpha   90.00
_cell.angle_beta   90.00
_cell.angle_gamma   90.00
#
_symmetry.space_group_name_H-M   'P 1'
#
loop_
_entity.id
_entity.type
_entity.pdbx_description
1 polymer ?
#
loop_
_entity_poly.entity_id
_entity_poly.type
_entity_poly.pdbx_seq_one_letter_code
_entity_poly.pdbx_strand_id
1 'polypeptide(L)'
;MNKTFLTLAISCLLTGSALGQSAQDFKDAYENLSIFQDAMATKLKPGIKKKQIEQLKDPALKQLALDLLNGKNDNQYKLASYKAYLSPNVLGNMLSIGDGYSKYENVTGVYLPKGKHIIIVDGIEEGKDVKLLVPNWMRKAPNPEEPTKDPKGWGIEKKEFELKNGVNIIELKDFGSLAYISYFSYEPEKEKPITVNFLTGQVNGYFDINKHKDADWDRMLSQAVFPILDAKGKHIQIAYPVESLKKYAAGKGVELISNYDSLVYRQHRIMGLIKHNRVPENKILARVNYNYYMFRDGDGVAYMGDKKGYAMGMVVNPASVIKGDPCWGFSHEVGHVHQTRPMFNWGGLGEVSNNLFSLYVMRSFGNKSRILGQNNFNLAKTNIIDKKISFLQDPDVFNRLVPFWQLQLYFEGAGNNPDFYPDLFEAFRNQNKNNTPNRQRIQANWGRAGAPMERNPAVHQLNFVKTACEVSKTDLTEFFDKYGFFYVGTMEYDDYGKYNYNMTQEMVDECKKAIKAMNYKKPSLDISTLSDKF
;
A
#
# COMPACT_ATOMS: atom_id res chain seq x y z
N MET A 1 -37.21 -46.04 13.62
CA MET A 1 -35.96 -46.54 13.02
C MET A 1 -35.57 -45.61 11.88
N ASN A 2 -34.49 -44.85 12.07
CA ASN A 2 -33.48 -44.49 11.06
C ASN A 2 -32.54 -43.49 11.73
N LYS A 3 -31.49 -44.06 12.35
CA LYS A 3 -30.34 -43.34 12.89
C LYS A 3 -29.43 -43.02 11.72
N THR A 4 -29.34 -41.75 11.32
CA THR A 4 -28.28 -41.30 10.43
C THR A 4 -27.12 -40.84 11.30
N PHE A 5 -26.18 -41.75 11.55
CA PHE A 5 -24.88 -41.43 12.10
C PHE A 5 -24.11 -40.60 11.06
N LEU A 6 -23.83 -39.34 11.36
CA LEU A 6 -22.90 -38.54 10.58
C LEU A 6 -21.49 -38.84 11.10
N THR A 7 -20.79 -39.74 10.43
CA THR A 7 -19.41 -40.10 10.73
C THR A 7 -18.49 -38.96 10.30
N LEU A 8 -17.93 -38.23 11.25
CA LEU A 8 -16.87 -37.25 10.99
C LEU A 8 -15.60 -38.03 10.62
N ALA A 9 -15.24 -38.05 9.34
CA ALA A 9 -14.00 -38.66 8.88
C ALA A 9 -12.81 -37.77 9.29
N ILE A 10 -12.03 -38.24 10.28
CA ILE A 10 -10.74 -37.66 10.64
C ILE A 10 -9.72 -38.19 9.63
N SER A 11 -9.50 -37.46 8.53
CA SER A 11 -8.37 -37.72 7.63
C SER A 11 -7.17 -36.86 8.03
N CYS A 12 -6.34 -37.38 8.93
CA CYS A 12 -5.01 -36.85 9.21
C CYS A 12 -4.04 -37.31 8.12
N LEU A 13 -3.82 -36.48 7.09
CA LEU A 13 -2.63 -36.56 6.25
C LEU A 13 -1.65 -35.47 6.68
N LEU A 14 -0.66 -35.90 7.47
CA LEU A 14 0.47 -35.10 7.91
C LEU A 14 1.47 -34.99 6.77
N THR A 15 1.58 -33.80 6.17
CA THR A 15 2.76 -33.42 5.40
C THR A 15 3.11 -31.95 5.66
N GLY A 16 4.30 -31.70 6.20
CA GLY A 16 5.11 -30.50 5.91
C GLY A 16 4.94 -29.27 6.80
N SER A 17 5.83 -29.17 7.80
CA SER A 17 6.37 -27.93 8.41
C SER A 17 5.41 -26.87 8.95
N ALA A 18 4.93 -27.07 10.17
CA ALA A 18 4.69 -26.00 11.14
C ALA A 18 4.97 -26.57 12.54
N LEU A 19 5.46 -25.74 13.46
CA LEU A 19 5.67 -26.08 14.88
C LEU A 19 4.42 -26.80 15.41
N GLY A 20 4.56 -28.11 15.67
CA GLY A 20 3.45 -29.05 15.70
C GLY A 20 2.42 -28.76 16.79
N GLN A 21 1.19 -28.48 16.36
CA GLN A 21 0.00 -28.61 17.20
C GLN A 21 -0.25 -30.10 17.42
N SER A 22 -0.45 -30.52 18.67
CA SER A 22 -0.62 -31.94 18.96
C SER A 22 -2.02 -32.42 18.58
N ALA A 23 -2.17 -33.71 18.26
CA ALA A 23 -3.50 -34.32 18.05
C ALA A 23 -4.42 -34.13 19.28
N GLN A 24 -3.82 -34.03 20.47
CA GLN A 24 -4.53 -33.75 21.72
C GLN A 24 -5.13 -32.34 21.75
N ASP A 25 -4.42 -31.33 21.22
CA ASP A 25 -4.93 -29.94 21.15
C ASP A 25 -6.19 -29.84 20.29
N PHE A 26 -6.21 -30.52 19.15
CA PHE A 26 -7.40 -30.59 18.30
C PHE A 26 -8.53 -31.35 18.96
N LYS A 27 -8.23 -32.50 19.58
CA LYS A 27 -9.23 -33.28 20.32
C LYS A 27 -9.88 -32.44 21.41
N ASP A 28 -9.10 -31.75 22.24
CA ASP A 28 -9.62 -30.89 23.30
C ASP A 28 -10.45 -29.72 22.73
N ALA A 29 -10.02 -29.11 21.61
CA ALA A 29 -10.79 -28.06 20.97
C ALA A 29 -12.15 -28.57 20.46
N TYR A 30 -12.19 -29.69 19.75
CA TYR A 30 -13.44 -30.28 19.25
C TYR A 30 -14.35 -30.80 20.37
N GLU A 31 -13.79 -31.36 21.45
CA GLU A 31 -14.55 -31.73 22.65
C GLU A 31 -15.22 -30.49 23.27
N ASN A 32 -14.50 -29.38 23.40
CA ASN A 32 -15.07 -28.14 23.92
C ASN A 32 -16.12 -27.53 22.97
N LEU A 33 -15.99 -27.74 21.66
CA LEU A 33 -16.96 -27.27 20.67
C LEU A 33 -18.24 -28.12 20.60
N SER A 34 -18.27 -29.29 21.24
CA SER A 34 -19.41 -30.20 21.21
C SER A 34 -20.70 -29.64 21.83
N ILE A 35 -20.60 -28.58 22.65
CA ILE A 35 -21.75 -27.92 23.28
C ILE A 35 -22.47 -26.93 22.36
N PHE A 36 -21.86 -26.56 21.23
CA PHE A 36 -22.42 -25.59 20.29
C PHE A 36 -23.31 -26.27 19.25
N GLN A 37 -24.34 -25.56 18.79
CA GLN A 37 -25.35 -26.07 17.86
C GLN A 37 -24.85 -26.06 16.41
N ASP A 38 -24.02 -25.08 16.05
CA ASP A 38 -23.54 -24.84 14.71
C ASP A 38 -22.01 -24.95 14.62
N ALA A 39 -21.50 -25.21 13.41
CA ALA A 39 -20.08 -25.39 13.14
C ALA A 39 -19.24 -24.13 13.44
N MET A 40 -19.86 -22.95 13.41
CA MET A 40 -19.19 -21.67 13.69
C MET A 40 -19.26 -21.29 15.17
N ALA A 41 -19.78 -22.14 16.06
CA ALA A 41 -19.89 -21.90 17.50
C ALA A 41 -20.62 -20.60 17.87
N THR A 42 -21.70 -20.27 17.13
CA THR A 42 -22.46 -19.02 17.34
C THR A 42 -23.62 -19.19 18.31
N LYS A 43 -24.10 -20.42 18.55
CA LYS A 43 -25.17 -20.74 19.50
C LYS A 43 -24.88 -22.00 20.29
N LEU A 44 -25.36 -22.05 21.54
CA LEU A 44 -25.34 -23.27 22.34
C LEU A 44 -26.46 -24.22 21.92
N LYS A 45 -26.23 -25.53 22.07
CA LYS A 45 -27.30 -26.54 21.92
C LYS A 45 -28.43 -26.30 22.93
N PRO A 46 -29.69 -26.60 22.57
CA PRO A 46 -30.79 -26.55 23.51
C PRO A 46 -30.51 -27.40 24.77
N GLY A 47 -30.76 -26.83 25.95
CA GLY A 47 -30.63 -27.53 27.22
C GLY A 47 -29.24 -27.51 27.86
N ILE A 48 -28.23 -26.88 27.24
CA ILE A 48 -26.92 -26.67 27.88
C ILE A 48 -27.07 -25.75 29.10
N LYS A 49 -26.62 -26.23 30.27
CA LYS A 49 -26.68 -25.51 31.54
C LYS A 49 -25.28 -25.05 31.99
N LYS A 50 -25.23 -24.05 32.87
CA LYS A 50 -24.00 -23.49 33.45
C LYS A 50 -23.04 -24.58 33.96
N LYS A 51 -23.54 -25.61 34.64
CA LYS A 51 -22.74 -26.74 35.16
C LYS A 51 -21.96 -27.49 34.08
N GLN A 52 -22.50 -27.61 32.86
CA GLN A 52 -21.82 -28.26 31.73
C GLN A 52 -20.75 -27.33 31.15
N ILE A 53 -21.05 -26.05 31.04
CA ILE A 53 -20.08 -25.02 30.60
C ILE A 53 -18.90 -24.94 31.55
N GLU A 54 -19.14 -25.11 32.85
CA GLU A 54 -18.09 -25.07 33.87
C GLU A 54 -17.04 -26.18 33.74
N GLN A 55 -17.37 -27.29 33.06
CA GLN A 55 -16.50 -28.43 32.80
C GLN A 55 -15.56 -28.23 31.60
N LEU A 56 -15.76 -27.16 30.81
CA LEU A 56 -14.88 -26.85 29.69
C LEU A 56 -13.46 -26.55 30.20
N LYS A 57 -12.46 -27.15 29.54
CA LYS A 57 -11.05 -27.00 29.91
C LYS A 57 -10.48 -25.65 29.47
N ASP A 58 -10.92 -25.14 28.32
CA ASP A 58 -10.44 -23.88 27.77
C ASP A 58 -11.17 -22.69 28.41
N PRO A 59 -10.47 -21.79 29.12
CA PRO A 59 -11.11 -20.67 29.82
C PRO A 59 -11.82 -19.68 28.88
N ALA A 60 -11.30 -19.50 27.66
CA ALA A 60 -11.88 -18.56 26.71
C ALA A 60 -13.15 -19.13 26.05
N LEU A 61 -13.16 -20.43 25.71
CA LEU A 61 -14.37 -21.10 25.25
C LEU A 61 -15.42 -21.20 26.34
N LYS A 62 -15.00 -21.41 27.60
CA LYS A 62 -15.88 -21.35 28.77
C LYS A 62 -16.55 -19.99 28.90
N GLN A 63 -15.76 -18.91 28.79
CA GLN A 63 -16.30 -17.55 28.85
C GLN A 63 -17.27 -17.28 27.69
N LEU A 64 -16.92 -17.64 26.46
CA LEU A 64 -17.79 -17.52 25.29
C LEU A 64 -19.13 -18.24 25.50
N ALA A 65 -19.10 -19.49 25.98
CA ALA A 65 -20.30 -20.26 26.25
C ALA A 65 -21.15 -19.63 27.37
N LEU A 66 -20.53 -19.08 28.43
CA LEU A 66 -21.25 -18.35 29.47
C LEU A 66 -21.93 -17.09 28.93
N ASP A 67 -21.25 -16.34 28.05
CA ASP A 67 -21.82 -15.14 27.44
C ASP A 67 -23.03 -15.49 26.56
N LEU A 68 -22.91 -16.52 25.72
CA LEU A 68 -24.04 -17.03 24.93
C LEU A 68 -25.20 -17.52 25.79
N LEU A 69 -24.93 -18.23 26.90
CA LEU A 69 -25.96 -18.69 27.83
C LEU A 69 -26.72 -17.51 28.45
N ASN A 70 -26.02 -16.41 28.73
CA ASN A 70 -26.59 -15.20 29.30
C ASN A 70 -27.21 -14.24 28.26
N GLY A 71 -27.30 -14.66 26.99
CA GLY A 71 -27.82 -13.83 25.90
C GLY A 71 -26.90 -12.69 25.46
N LYS A 72 -25.64 -12.69 25.92
CA LYS A 72 -24.60 -11.75 25.46
C LYS A 72 -23.97 -12.32 24.19
N ASN A 73 -24.36 -11.80 23.04
CA ASN A 73 -23.83 -12.24 21.74
C ASN A 73 -23.22 -11.05 20.98
N ASP A 74 -22.20 -10.43 21.57
CA ASP A 74 -21.45 -9.37 20.89
C ASP A 74 -20.32 -9.97 20.05
N ASN A 75 -20.69 -10.38 18.83
CA ASN A 75 -19.75 -10.91 17.84
C ASN A 75 -19.33 -9.84 16.81
N GLN A 76 -19.55 -8.54 17.07
CA GLN A 76 -19.49 -7.46 16.07
C GLN A 76 -18.17 -7.39 15.27
N TYR A 77 -17.08 -7.96 15.80
CA TYR A 77 -15.79 -8.10 15.11
C TYR A 77 -15.23 -9.53 15.06
N LYS A 78 -15.66 -10.39 15.99
CA LYS A 78 -15.15 -11.76 16.10
C LYS A 78 -15.70 -12.69 15.04
N LEU A 79 -16.94 -12.49 14.59
CA LEU A 79 -17.56 -13.24 13.50
C LEU A 79 -17.79 -12.31 12.31
N ALA A 80 -17.08 -12.52 11.21
CA ALA A 80 -17.24 -11.70 10.01
C ALA A 80 -16.95 -12.49 8.73
N SER A 81 -17.49 -11.99 7.62
CA SER A 81 -17.18 -12.48 6.28
C SER A 81 -16.13 -11.61 5.61
N TYR A 82 -15.16 -12.25 4.96
CA TYR A 82 -14.02 -11.59 4.31
C TYR A 82 -13.97 -11.97 2.84
N LYS A 83 -13.95 -10.95 1.96
CA LYS A 83 -13.82 -11.14 0.52
C LYS A 83 -12.35 -11.20 0.09
N ALA A 84 -12.10 -11.80 -1.07
CA ALA A 84 -10.80 -11.71 -1.72
C ALA A 84 -10.53 -10.29 -2.23
N TYR A 85 -9.27 -9.87 -2.21
CA TYR A 85 -8.78 -8.67 -2.88
C TYR A 85 -7.82 -9.03 -4.02
N LEU A 86 -7.63 -8.12 -4.96
CA LEU A 86 -6.66 -8.32 -6.02
C LEU A 86 -5.25 -8.46 -5.42
N SER A 87 -4.50 -9.47 -5.85
CA SER A 87 -3.12 -9.68 -5.42
C SER A 87 -2.28 -8.42 -5.67
N PRO A 88 -1.53 -7.91 -4.68
CA PRO A 88 -0.68 -6.73 -4.84
C PRO A 88 0.34 -6.86 -5.98
N ASN A 89 0.80 -8.08 -6.28
CA ASN A 89 1.68 -8.34 -7.43
C ASN A 89 0.94 -8.10 -8.76
N VAL A 90 -0.25 -8.67 -8.91
CA VAL A 90 -1.07 -8.45 -10.12
C VAL A 90 -1.45 -6.97 -10.25
N LEU A 91 -1.79 -6.32 -9.14
CA LEU A 91 -2.07 -4.89 -9.12
C LEU A 91 -0.86 -4.07 -9.57
N GLY A 92 0.34 -4.37 -9.05
CA GLY A 92 1.59 -3.72 -9.45
C GLY A 92 1.81 -3.81 -10.96
N ASN A 93 1.65 -5.00 -11.53
CA ASN A 93 1.75 -5.21 -12.97
C ASN A 93 0.69 -4.44 -13.76
N MET A 94 -0.57 -4.50 -13.33
CA MET A 94 -1.69 -3.82 -14.01
C MET A 94 -1.51 -2.31 -14.06
N LEU A 95 -0.97 -1.72 -12.99
CA LEU A 95 -0.74 -0.29 -12.89
C LEU A 95 0.66 0.12 -13.38
N SER A 96 1.50 -0.85 -13.77
CA SER A 96 2.92 -0.65 -14.10
C SER A 96 3.71 0.05 -13.00
N ILE A 97 3.41 -0.31 -11.76
CA ILE A 97 4.10 0.13 -10.55
C ILE A 97 4.79 -1.07 -9.89
N GLY A 98 5.63 -0.79 -8.89
CA GLY A 98 6.20 -1.85 -8.05
C GLY A 98 5.19 -2.39 -7.02
N ASP A 99 5.72 -2.92 -5.92
CA ASP A 99 4.92 -3.24 -4.73
C ASP A 99 4.71 -1.97 -3.86
N GLY A 100 3.71 -2.00 -2.97
CA GLY A 100 3.43 -0.92 -2.01
C GLY A 100 1.95 -0.67 -1.68
N TYR A 101 1.02 -1.40 -2.29
CA TYR A 101 -0.36 -1.46 -1.80
C TYR A 101 -0.47 -2.42 -0.62
N SER A 102 -1.51 -2.27 0.20
CA SER A 102 -1.66 -3.00 1.46
C SER A 102 -1.77 -4.51 1.24
N LYS A 103 -1.04 -5.25 2.09
CA LYS A 103 -1.20 -6.71 2.28
C LYS A 103 -2.15 -7.05 3.44
N TYR A 104 -2.84 -6.04 3.98
CA TYR A 104 -3.65 -6.10 5.20
C TYR A 104 -5.08 -5.57 4.98
N GLU A 105 -5.65 -5.79 3.78
CA GLU A 105 -6.96 -5.23 3.34
C GLU A 105 -8.16 -5.60 4.23
N ASN A 106 -8.15 -6.84 4.73
CA ASN A 106 -9.20 -7.41 5.58
C ASN A 106 -8.81 -7.23 7.06
N VAL A 107 -9.02 -6.02 7.56
CA VAL A 107 -8.93 -5.67 8.98
C VAL A 107 -10.00 -6.42 9.77
N THR A 108 -9.61 -7.09 10.86
CA THR A 108 -10.56 -7.85 11.70
C THR A 108 -11.06 -7.03 12.89
N GLY A 109 -10.24 -6.13 13.44
CA GLY A 109 -10.49 -5.47 14.73
C GLY A 109 -10.30 -6.40 15.94
N VAL A 110 -9.69 -7.57 15.76
CA VAL A 110 -9.41 -8.53 16.85
C VAL A 110 -7.94 -8.43 17.25
N TYR A 111 -7.69 -8.22 18.54
CA TYR A 111 -6.39 -8.31 19.17
C TYR A 111 -6.13 -9.73 19.69
N LEU A 112 -5.02 -10.32 19.27
CA LEU A 112 -4.53 -11.61 19.76
C LEU A 112 -3.33 -11.36 20.68
N PRO A 113 -3.49 -11.44 22.03
CA PRO A 113 -2.37 -11.40 22.96
C PRO A 113 -1.42 -12.59 22.79
N LYS A 114 -0.34 -12.66 23.56
CA LYS A 114 0.46 -13.89 23.63
C LYS A 114 -0.37 -15.03 24.18
N GLY A 115 -0.17 -16.23 23.65
CA GLY A 115 -0.86 -17.44 24.08
C GLY A 115 -1.55 -18.18 22.94
N LYS A 116 -2.47 -19.07 23.32
CA LYS A 116 -3.21 -19.95 22.42
C LYS A 116 -4.52 -19.31 21.98
N HIS A 117 -4.79 -19.36 20.69
CA HIS A 117 -5.99 -18.83 20.08
C HIS A 117 -6.73 -19.86 19.23
N ILE A 118 -8.06 -19.81 19.26
CA ILE A 118 -8.91 -20.72 18.51
C ILE A 118 -9.76 -19.90 17.55
N ILE A 119 -9.67 -20.25 16.27
CA ILE A 119 -10.34 -19.59 15.16
C ILE A 119 -11.08 -20.67 14.36
N ILE A 120 -12.32 -20.43 14.00
CA ILE A 120 -13.07 -21.28 13.06
C ILE A 120 -13.17 -20.56 11.73
N VAL A 121 -12.91 -21.26 10.63
CA VAL A 121 -13.07 -20.73 9.28
C VAL A 121 -14.01 -21.62 8.48
N ASP A 122 -14.83 -21.01 7.63
CA ASP A 122 -15.71 -21.71 6.70
C ASP A 122 -15.69 -21.02 5.33
N GLY A 123 -15.89 -21.82 4.28
CA GLY A 123 -16.01 -21.34 2.90
C GLY A 123 -14.70 -21.17 2.12
N ILE A 124 -13.54 -21.62 2.63
CA ILE A 124 -12.31 -21.68 1.83
C ILE A 124 -12.49 -22.74 0.74
N GLU A 125 -12.49 -22.33 -0.52
CA GLU A 125 -12.54 -23.25 -1.67
C GLU A 125 -11.21 -24.00 -1.85
N GLU A 126 -11.25 -25.17 -2.48
CA GLU A 126 -10.06 -25.99 -2.72
C GLU A 126 -9.00 -25.22 -3.53
N GLY A 127 -7.74 -25.33 -3.10
CA GLY A 127 -6.60 -24.67 -3.75
C GLY A 127 -6.46 -23.16 -3.48
N LYS A 128 -7.34 -22.56 -2.67
CA LYS A 128 -7.22 -21.15 -2.25
C LYS A 128 -6.28 -21.01 -1.06
N ASP A 129 -5.40 -20.01 -1.12
CA ASP A 129 -4.48 -19.67 -0.03
C ASP A 129 -5.09 -18.54 0.82
N VAL A 130 -5.45 -18.87 2.05
CA VAL A 130 -5.97 -17.92 3.05
C VAL A 130 -5.11 -18.01 4.29
N LYS A 131 -4.64 -16.86 4.78
CA LYS A 131 -3.78 -16.80 5.97
C LYS A 131 -4.32 -15.84 7.02
N LEU A 132 -4.01 -16.12 8.27
CA LEU A 132 -4.02 -15.14 9.34
C LEU A 132 -2.67 -14.42 9.38
N LEU A 133 -2.70 -13.10 9.36
CA LEU A 133 -1.52 -12.26 9.57
C LEU A 133 -1.58 -11.58 10.94
N VAL A 134 -0.46 -11.60 11.67
CA VAL A 134 -0.28 -10.89 12.94
C VAL A 134 1.02 -10.06 12.86
N PRO A 135 0.96 -8.81 12.38
CA PRO A 135 2.11 -7.91 12.28
C PRO A 135 2.52 -7.34 13.64
N ASN A 136 3.82 -7.25 13.92
CA ASN A 136 4.33 -6.62 15.13
C ASN A 136 4.35 -5.09 14.99
N TRP A 137 3.18 -4.47 15.15
CA TRP A 137 3.05 -3.01 15.01
C TRP A 137 3.86 -2.21 16.02
N MET A 138 4.23 -2.81 17.15
CA MET A 138 4.98 -2.18 18.23
C MET A 138 6.48 -2.54 18.20
N ARG A 139 6.95 -3.15 17.10
CA ARG A 139 8.36 -3.52 16.94
C ARG A 139 9.25 -2.27 16.99
N LYS A 140 10.29 -2.34 17.81
CA LYS A 140 11.36 -1.34 17.89
C LYS A 140 12.71 -1.98 17.56
N ALA A 141 13.64 -1.15 17.10
CA ALA A 141 15.03 -1.57 16.96
C ALA A 141 15.60 -2.00 18.32
N PRO A 142 16.52 -2.98 18.36
CA PRO A 142 17.20 -3.38 19.60
C PRO A 142 17.95 -2.24 20.28
N ASN A 143 18.50 -1.30 19.49
CA ASN A 143 19.12 -0.06 19.96
C ASN A 143 18.26 1.16 19.58
N PRO A 144 17.50 1.74 20.53
CA PRO A 144 16.65 2.91 20.27
C PRO A 144 17.42 4.19 19.90
N GLU A 145 18.72 4.30 20.22
CA GLU A 145 19.52 5.48 19.89
C GLU A 145 19.96 5.49 18.43
N GLU A 146 20.14 4.30 17.84
CA GLU A 146 20.51 4.10 16.45
C GLU A 146 19.51 3.15 15.75
N PRO A 147 18.22 3.53 15.68
CA PRO A 147 17.17 2.62 15.25
C PRO A 147 17.27 2.25 13.76
N THR A 148 18.05 3.02 13.00
CA THR A 148 18.37 2.77 11.59
C THR A 148 19.39 1.64 11.38
N LYS A 149 20.15 1.25 12.42
CA LYS A 149 21.14 0.15 12.39
C LYS A 149 20.55 -1.19 12.82
N ASP A 150 19.23 -1.32 12.81
CA ASP A 150 18.56 -2.58 13.14
C ASP A 150 19.02 -3.70 12.19
N PRO A 151 19.61 -4.80 12.69
CA PRO A 151 20.11 -5.89 11.86
C PRO A 151 19.00 -6.62 11.10
N LYS A 152 17.75 -6.52 11.56
CA LYS A 152 16.58 -7.08 10.87
C LYS A 152 15.90 -6.08 9.93
N GLY A 153 16.46 -4.88 9.77
CA GLY A 153 15.92 -3.81 8.94
C GLY A 153 14.70 -3.12 9.53
N TRP A 154 14.10 -2.22 8.76
CA TRP A 154 12.99 -1.34 9.20
C TRP A 154 11.59 -1.86 8.83
N GLY A 155 11.53 -2.97 8.10
CA GLY A 155 10.29 -3.61 7.68
C GLY A 155 9.46 -4.16 8.84
N ILE A 156 8.22 -4.54 8.53
CA ILE A 156 7.33 -5.19 9.49
C ILE A 156 7.83 -6.63 9.74
N GLU A 157 8.09 -6.99 11.00
CA GLU A 157 8.11 -8.41 11.38
C GLU A 157 6.66 -8.87 11.62
N LYS A 158 6.28 -10.00 11.05
CA LYS A 158 4.92 -10.54 11.17
C LYS A 158 4.95 -12.05 11.35
N LYS A 159 3.88 -12.59 11.95
CA LYS A 159 3.57 -14.03 11.93
C LYS A 159 2.48 -14.28 10.90
N GLU A 160 2.61 -15.38 10.17
CA GLU A 160 1.64 -15.84 9.18
C GLU A 160 1.24 -17.28 9.52
N PHE A 161 -0.05 -17.57 9.42
CA PHE A 161 -0.58 -18.91 9.65
C PHE A 161 -1.57 -19.25 8.55
N GLU A 162 -1.34 -20.35 7.83
CA GLU A 162 -2.30 -20.88 6.88
C GLU A 162 -3.59 -21.28 7.61
N LEU A 163 -4.73 -20.87 7.05
CA LEU A 163 -6.05 -21.18 7.57
C LEU A 163 -6.70 -22.29 6.74
N LYS A 164 -7.44 -23.16 7.40
CA LYS A 164 -8.22 -24.24 6.79
C LYS A 164 -9.67 -24.17 7.27
N ASN A 165 -10.60 -24.74 6.51
CA ASN A 165 -11.98 -24.89 6.99
C ASN A 165 -12.02 -25.70 8.28
N GLY A 166 -12.89 -25.31 9.22
CA GLY A 166 -12.96 -25.84 10.56
C GLY A 166 -12.04 -25.12 11.54
N VAL A 167 -11.59 -25.84 12.57
CA VAL A 167 -10.83 -25.30 13.69
C VAL A 167 -9.36 -25.08 13.32
N ASN A 168 -8.87 -23.88 13.62
CA ASN A 168 -7.47 -23.47 13.52
C ASN A 168 -7.00 -23.02 14.91
N ILE A 169 -5.91 -23.64 15.40
CA ILE A 169 -5.31 -23.29 16.68
C ILE A 169 -4.04 -22.49 16.39
N ILE A 170 -3.93 -21.28 16.94
CA ILE A 170 -2.80 -20.37 16.69
C ILE A 170 -2.07 -20.14 18.00
N GLU A 171 -0.74 -20.25 18.02
CA GLU A 171 0.07 -19.99 19.22
C GLU A 171 1.02 -18.82 18.97
N LEU A 172 0.89 -17.76 19.77
CA LEU A 172 1.72 -16.56 19.72
C LEU A 172 2.68 -16.51 20.93
N LYS A 173 3.97 -16.73 20.69
CA LYS A 173 5.02 -16.79 21.73
C LYS A 173 5.74 -15.45 21.92
N ASP A 174 6.11 -14.82 20.82
CA ASP A 174 7.05 -13.68 20.83
C ASP A 174 6.36 -12.34 21.10
N PHE A 175 5.18 -12.12 20.51
CA PHE A 175 4.37 -10.91 20.63
C PHE A 175 2.90 -11.20 20.33
N GLY A 176 2.01 -10.34 20.84
CA GLY A 176 0.61 -10.28 20.45
C GLY A 176 0.34 -9.00 19.65
N SER A 177 -0.65 -9.01 18.75
CA SER A 177 -1.02 -7.84 17.94
C SER A 177 -2.41 -7.99 17.33
N LEU A 178 -2.83 -7.00 16.54
CA LEU A 178 -4.04 -7.05 15.74
C LEU A 178 -3.92 -8.13 14.64
N ALA A 179 -5.02 -8.82 14.39
CA ALA A 179 -5.13 -9.86 13.38
C ALA A 179 -5.71 -9.33 12.06
N TYR A 180 -5.25 -9.87 10.94
CA TYR A 180 -5.75 -9.57 9.59
C TYR A 180 -5.96 -10.87 8.83
N ILE A 181 -6.92 -10.89 7.91
CA ILE A 181 -7.12 -12.02 7.00
C ILE A 181 -6.43 -11.71 5.67
N SER A 182 -5.37 -12.43 5.34
CA SER A 182 -4.80 -12.40 4.00
C SER A 182 -5.62 -13.30 3.10
N TYR A 183 -6.47 -12.70 2.27
CA TYR A 183 -7.22 -13.39 1.22
C TYR A 183 -7.09 -12.59 -0.08
N PHE A 184 -6.15 -13.04 -0.93
CA PHE A 184 -5.84 -12.39 -2.19
C PHE A 184 -6.05 -13.36 -3.36
N SER A 185 -6.52 -12.84 -4.49
CA SER A 185 -6.71 -13.60 -5.73
C SER A 185 -6.28 -12.79 -6.94
N TYR A 186 -6.07 -13.47 -8.06
CA TYR A 186 -5.86 -12.85 -9.37
C TYR A 186 -7.17 -12.40 -10.02
N GLU A 187 -8.30 -12.99 -9.62
CA GLU A 187 -9.65 -12.69 -10.13
C GLU A 187 -10.62 -12.61 -8.93
N PRO A 188 -10.45 -11.61 -8.03
CA PRO A 188 -11.19 -11.54 -6.76
C PRO A 188 -12.72 -11.52 -6.93
N GLU A 189 -13.23 -11.02 -8.05
CA GLU A 189 -14.65 -11.00 -8.40
C GLU A 189 -15.25 -12.41 -8.62
N LYS A 190 -14.42 -13.42 -8.85
CA LYS A 190 -14.84 -14.83 -8.98
C LYS A 190 -14.76 -15.60 -7.67
N GLU A 191 -14.20 -14.99 -6.63
CA GLU A 191 -13.99 -15.63 -5.33
C GLU A 191 -15.21 -15.45 -4.43
N LYS A 192 -15.56 -16.49 -3.66
CA LYS A 192 -16.61 -16.39 -2.64
C LYS A 192 -16.01 -15.83 -1.34
N PRO A 193 -16.75 -14.99 -0.60
CA PRO A 193 -16.33 -14.60 0.74
C PRO A 193 -16.22 -15.80 1.68
N ILE A 194 -15.22 -15.80 2.55
CA ILE A 194 -15.08 -16.78 3.64
C ILE A 194 -15.65 -16.22 4.94
N THR A 195 -16.10 -17.08 5.85
CA THR A 195 -16.54 -16.66 7.19
C THR A 195 -15.50 -17.07 8.22
N VAL A 196 -15.12 -16.16 9.11
CA VAL A 196 -14.14 -16.41 10.18
C VAL A 196 -14.77 -16.05 11.51
N ASN A 197 -14.65 -16.96 12.50
CA ASN A 197 -15.00 -16.72 13.89
C ASN A 197 -13.79 -16.84 14.83
N PHE A 198 -13.39 -15.74 15.45
CA PHE A 198 -12.38 -15.69 16.50
C PHE A 198 -13.00 -16.04 17.86
N LEU A 199 -12.94 -17.31 18.26
CA LEU A 199 -13.53 -17.74 19.54
C LEU A 199 -12.78 -17.14 20.73
N THR A 200 -11.47 -16.98 20.60
CA THR A 200 -10.62 -16.33 21.60
C THR A 200 -10.02 -15.02 21.06
N GLY A 201 -9.21 -14.33 21.86
CA GLY A 201 -8.77 -12.96 21.56
C GLY A 201 -9.75 -11.91 22.08
N GLN A 202 -9.36 -10.64 21.95
CA GLN A 202 -10.10 -9.49 22.47
C GLN A 202 -10.54 -8.58 21.33
N VAL A 203 -11.72 -7.98 21.45
CA VAL A 203 -12.19 -6.98 20.48
C VAL A 203 -11.46 -5.68 20.75
N ASN A 204 -10.71 -5.21 19.75
CA ASN A 204 -10.15 -3.85 19.72
C ASN A 204 -11.03 -2.91 18.89
N GLY A 205 -11.70 -3.46 17.87
CA GLY A 205 -12.44 -2.70 16.86
C GLY A 205 -11.54 -2.07 15.80
N TYR A 206 -12.18 -1.47 14.81
CA TYR A 206 -11.56 -0.62 13.79
C TYR A 206 -12.57 0.39 13.28
N PHE A 207 -12.08 1.57 12.86
CA PHE A 207 -12.92 2.59 12.25
C PHE A 207 -13.08 2.37 10.74
N ASP A 208 -14.25 2.67 10.20
CA ASP A 208 -14.57 2.52 8.77
C ASP A 208 -15.43 3.72 8.41
N ILE A 209 -14.92 4.59 7.55
CA ILE A 209 -15.58 5.85 7.21
C ILE A 209 -16.97 5.64 6.57
N ASN A 210 -17.23 4.47 6.00
CA ASN A 210 -18.53 4.17 5.38
C ASN A 210 -19.58 3.71 6.40
N LYS A 211 -19.18 3.43 7.65
CA LYS A 211 -20.05 2.86 8.69
C LYS A 211 -20.13 3.71 9.94
N HIS A 212 -19.04 4.39 10.28
CA HIS A 212 -18.83 5.00 11.58
C HIS A 212 -18.77 6.53 11.49
N LYS A 213 -19.12 7.20 12.60
CA LYS A 213 -19.04 8.66 12.77
C LYS A 213 -17.98 9.02 13.81
N ASP A 214 -17.70 10.31 14.00
CA ASP A 214 -16.68 10.76 14.99
C ASP A 214 -16.99 10.30 16.43
N ALA A 215 -18.26 10.18 16.80
CA ALA A 215 -18.63 9.62 18.10
C ALA A 215 -18.23 8.13 18.24
N ASP A 216 -18.32 7.34 17.17
CA ASP A 216 -17.86 5.94 17.17
C ASP A 216 -16.32 5.89 17.21
N TRP A 217 -15.65 6.79 16.49
CA TRP A 217 -14.19 6.94 16.55
C TRP A 217 -13.70 7.18 17.98
N ASP A 218 -14.26 8.17 18.68
CA ASP A 218 -13.88 8.47 20.05
C ASP A 218 -14.20 7.32 21.02
N ARG A 219 -15.35 6.66 20.82
CA ARG A 219 -15.70 5.44 21.58
C ARG A 219 -14.64 4.36 21.37
N MET A 220 -14.27 4.05 20.14
CA MET A 220 -13.24 3.05 19.81
C MET A 220 -11.88 3.41 20.44
N LEU A 221 -11.46 4.67 20.35
CA LEU A 221 -10.22 5.12 20.98
C LEU A 221 -10.26 4.93 22.51
N SER A 222 -11.40 5.21 23.15
CA SER A 222 -11.55 5.04 24.60
C SER A 222 -11.55 3.57 25.04
N GLN A 223 -12.06 2.67 24.20
CA GLN A 223 -12.23 1.25 24.49
C GLN A 223 -11.12 0.35 23.95
N ALA A 224 -10.20 0.89 23.14
CA ALA A 224 -9.11 0.13 22.53
C ALA A 224 -8.31 -0.64 23.59
N VAL A 225 -8.18 -1.94 23.39
CA VAL A 225 -7.45 -2.87 24.27
C VAL A 225 -6.00 -3.10 23.81
N PHE A 226 -5.66 -2.62 22.61
CA PHE A 226 -4.31 -2.65 22.05
C PHE A 226 -3.82 -1.22 21.75
N PRO A 227 -2.51 -0.92 21.82
CA PRO A 227 -1.99 0.43 21.61
C PRO A 227 -2.17 1.01 20.21
N ILE A 228 -2.56 0.19 19.23
CA ILE A 228 -2.80 0.60 17.83
C ILE A 228 -4.29 0.45 17.52
N LEU A 229 -4.84 1.40 16.76
CA LEU A 229 -6.17 1.29 16.18
C LEU A 229 -6.05 1.33 14.65
N ASP A 230 -6.76 0.41 13.99
CA ASP A 230 -6.95 0.44 12.54
C ASP A 230 -8.08 1.40 12.15
N ALA A 231 -7.91 2.07 11.02
CA ALA A 231 -9.02 2.77 10.37
C ALA A 231 -8.96 2.67 8.85
N LYS A 232 -10.13 2.66 8.21
CA LYS A 232 -10.29 2.39 6.79
C LYS A 232 -11.07 3.49 6.08
N GLY A 233 -10.48 4.00 5.01
CA GLY A 233 -11.10 4.85 4.00
C GLY A 233 -11.38 4.10 2.71
N LYS A 234 -11.64 4.85 1.63
CA LYS A 234 -11.87 4.33 0.29
C LYS A 234 -10.56 3.90 -0.40
N HIS A 235 -9.51 4.70 -0.27
CA HIS A 235 -8.22 4.52 -0.95
C HIS A 235 -7.05 4.26 0.02
N ILE A 236 -7.31 4.40 1.31
CA ILE A 236 -6.31 4.27 2.37
C ILE A 236 -6.82 3.44 3.55
N GLN A 237 -5.90 2.83 4.28
CA GLN A 237 -6.10 2.36 5.63
C GLN A 237 -4.93 2.82 6.51
N ILE A 238 -5.18 3.03 7.79
CA ILE A 238 -4.16 3.40 8.76
C ILE A 238 -4.03 2.36 9.88
N ALA A 239 -2.83 2.25 10.43
CA ALA A 239 -2.55 1.52 11.67
C ALA A 239 -1.67 2.41 12.57
N TYR A 240 -2.30 3.19 13.45
CA TYR A 240 -1.64 4.24 14.23
C TYR A 240 -1.84 4.12 15.74
N PRO A 241 -0.93 4.71 16.55
CA PRO A 241 -1.03 4.65 17.99
C PRO A 241 -2.29 5.36 18.51
N VAL A 242 -3.06 4.67 19.35
CA VAL A 242 -4.26 5.20 20.02
C VAL A 242 -3.95 6.51 20.75
N GLU A 243 -2.76 6.61 21.37
CA GLU A 243 -2.31 7.84 22.04
C GLU A 243 -2.21 9.02 21.07
N SER A 244 -1.59 8.83 19.91
CA SER A 244 -1.47 9.86 18.88
C SER A 244 -2.84 10.23 18.30
N LEU A 245 -3.69 9.25 18.05
CA LEU A 245 -5.05 9.46 17.54
C LEU A 245 -5.89 10.27 18.55
N LYS A 246 -5.84 9.94 19.85
CA LYS A 246 -6.49 10.72 20.92
C LYS A 246 -5.95 12.15 20.98
N LYS A 247 -4.64 12.33 20.86
CA LYS A 247 -3.99 13.64 21.01
C LYS A 247 -4.31 14.59 19.85
N TYR A 248 -4.33 14.09 18.62
CA TYR A 248 -4.38 14.95 17.42
C TYR A 248 -5.68 14.85 16.62
N ALA A 249 -6.48 13.80 16.82
CA ALA A 249 -7.65 13.51 16.00
C ALA A 249 -8.90 13.10 16.83
N ALA A 250 -8.96 13.40 18.13
CA ALA A 250 -10.19 13.25 18.90
C ALA A 250 -11.32 14.08 18.27
N GLY A 251 -12.50 13.47 18.10
CA GLY A 251 -13.66 14.04 17.44
C GLY A 251 -13.48 14.33 15.94
N LYS A 252 -12.41 13.82 15.30
CA LYS A 252 -12.03 14.14 13.91
C LYS A 252 -11.61 12.92 13.09
N GLY A 253 -12.13 11.74 13.43
CA GLY A 253 -11.84 10.50 12.71
C GLY A 253 -12.28 10.57 11.24
N VAL A 254 -13.49 11.10 10.98
CA VAL A 254 -14.02 11.27 9.63
C VAL A 254 -13.16 12.26 8.83
N GLU A 255 -12.79 13.40 9.43
CA GLU A 255 -11.95 14.41 8.78
C GLU A 255 -10.56 13.84 8.44
N LEU A 256 -9.93 13.13 9.38
CA LEU A 256 -8.63 12.51 9.18
C LEU A 256 -8.64 11.56 7.97
N ILE A 257 -9.56 10.59 7.97
CA ILE A 257 -9.61 9.57 6.93
C ILE A 257 -10.03 10.17 5.58
N SER A 258 -10.93 11.17 5.57
CA SER A 258 -11.28 11.92 4.36
C SER A 258 -10.08 12.64 3.75
N ASN A 259 -9.23 13.25 4.60
CA ASN A 259 -8.01 13.92 4.14
C ASN A 259 -7.02 12.92 3.52
N TYR A 260 -6.80 11.78 4.17
CA TYR A 260 -5.98 10.70 3.60
C TYR A 260 -6.54 10.18 2.27
N ASP A 261 -7.84 9.93 2.17
CA ASP A 261 -8.48 9.52 0.92
C ASP A 261 -8.29 10.58 -0.18
N SER A 262 -8.42 11.87 0.16
CA SER A 262 -8.20 12.95 -0.81
C SER A 262 -6.75 13.07 -1.26
N LEU A 263 -5.77 12.81 -0.39
CA LEU A 263 -4.35 12.81 -0.75
C LEU A 263 -4.05 11.70 -1.78
N VAL A 264 -4.51 10.47 -1.52
CA VAL A 264 -4.32 9.33 -2.45
C VAL A 264 -5.11 9.53 -3.75
N TYR A 265 -6.37 9.98 -3.67
CA TYR A 265 -7.22 10.25 -4.83
C TYR A 265 -6.57 11.23 -5.82
N ARG A 266 -5.87 12.26 -5.33
CA ARG A 266 -5.17 13.23 -6.19
C ARG A 266 -4.00 12.60 -6.94
N GLN A 267 -3.30 11.64 -6.35
CA GLN A 267 -2.30 10.88 -7.08
C GLN A 267 -2.93 9.97 -8.13
N HIS A 268 -4.05 9.31 -7.80
CA HIS A 268 -4.82 8.53 -8.78
C HIS A 268 -5.30 9.39 -9.96
N ARG A 269 -5.62 10.68 -9.74
CA ARG A 269 -5.99 11.61 -10.80
C ARG A 269 -4.85 11.85 -11.79
N ILE A 270 -3.69 12.35 -11.34
CA ILE A 270 -2.58 12.63 -12.26
C ILE A 270 -2.02 11.36 -12.91
N MET A 271 -2.10 10.22 -12.23
CA MET A 271 -1.74 8.90 -12.78
C MET A 271 -2.76 8.35 -13.81
N GLY A 272 -3.87 9.05 -14.01
CA GLY A 272 -4.93 8.69 -14.97
C GLY A 272 -5.86 7.56 -14.54
N LEU A 273 -5.78 7.10 -13.28
CA LEU A 273 -6.61 5.99 -12.81
C LEU A 273 -8.08 6.38 -12.70
N ILE A 274 -8.39 7.64 -12.40
CA ILE A 274 -9.77 8.13 -12.39
C ILE A 274 -10.32 8.15 -13.82
N LYS A 275 -9.61 8.82 -14.74
CA LYS A 275 -10.03 9.02 -16.14
C LYS A 275 -10.25 7.69 -16.86
N HIS A 276 -9.34 6.73 -16.65
CA HIS A 276 -9.35 5.44 -17.35
C HIS A 276 -10.05 4.32 -16.59
N ASN A 277 -10.77 4.64 -15.49
CA ASN A 277 -11.50 3.68 -14.65
C ASN A 277 -10.62 2.51 -14.15
N ARG A 278 -9.44 2.84 -13.60
CA ARG A 278 -8.43 1.89 -13.11
C ARG A 278 -8.15 2.01 -11.62
N VAL A 279 -8.98 2.72 -10.87
CA VAL A 279 -8.81 2.86 -9.42
C VAL A 279 -8.95 1.48 -8.77
N PRO A 280 -7.93 0.98 -8.07
CA PRO A 280 -8.02 -0.33 -7.43
C PRO A 280 -8.92 -0.28 -6.19
N GLU A 281 -9.51 -1.42 -5.84
CA GLU A 281 -10.17 -1.59 -4.53
C GLU A 281 -9.16 -1.67 -3.38
N ASN A 282 -7.93 -2.11 -3.68
CA ASN A 282 -6.82 -2.13 -2.75
C ASN A 282 -6.49 -0.73 -2.24
N LYS A 283 -6.01 -0.65 -1.02
CA LYS A 283 -5.67 0.57 -0.30
C LYS A 283 -4.19 0.71 -0.12
N ILE A 284 -3.74 1.94 0.02
CA ILE A 284 -2.44 2.22 0.62
C ILE A 284 -2.57 1.99 2.13
N LEU A 285 -1.65 1.24 2.74
CA LEU A 285 -1.52 1.20 4.19
C LEU A 285 -0.58 2.31 4.63
N ALA A 286 -1.04 3.17 5.55
CA ALA A 286 -0.20 4.12 6.25
C ALA A 286 -0.08 3.74 7.72
N ARG A 287 1.13 3.37 8.15
CA ARG A 287 1.35 2.76 9.47
C ARG A 287 2.40 3.48 10.29
N VAL A 288 2.38 3.24 11.59
CA VAL A 288 3.50 3.62 12.46
C VAL A 288 4.71 2.70 12.23
N ASN A 289 5.89 3.25 12.46
CA ASN A 289 7.13 2.50 12.66
C ASN A 289 7.96 3.14 13.79
N TYR A 290 8.98 2.44 14.27
CA TYR A 290 9.86 2.94 15.34
C TYR A 290 11.35 2.82 14.95
N ASN A 291 11.63 2.80 13.64
CA ASN A 291 12.94 2.52 13.07
C ASN A 291 13.50 3.69 12.24
N TYR A 292 12.67 4.33 11.42
CA TYR A 292 13.08 5.34 10.43
C TYR A 292 12.03 6.44 10.28
N TYR A 293 12.46 7.65 9.90
CA TYR A 293 11.63 8.86 9.91
C TYR A 293 10.33 8.72 9.09
N MET A 294 10.47 8.58 7.78
CA MET A 294 9.39 8.32 6.82
C MET A 294 9.96 7.44 5.71
N PHE A 295 9.19 6.47 5.23
CA PHE A 295 9.57 5.65 4.09
C PHE A 295 8.35 4.92 3.52
N ARG A 296 8.52 4.35 2.32
CA ARG A 296 7.68 3.26 1.82
C ARG A 296 8.40 1.94 1.77
N ASP A 297 7.66 0.85 1.92
CA ASP A 297 8.13 -0.52 1.70
C ASP A 297 7.14 -1.30 0.83
N GLY A 298 7.21 -2.63 0.85
CA GLY A 298 6.27 -3.50 0.11
C GLY A 298 4.93 -3.71 0.82
N ASP A 299 4.70 -3.10 1.97
CA ASP A 299 3.45 -3.21 2.74
C ASP A 299 2.68 -1.88 2.80
N GLY A 300 3.31 -0.75 2.43
CA GLY A 300 2.70 0.56 2.40
C GLY A 300 3.69 1.70 2.67
N VAL A 301 3.20 2.76 3.33
CA VAL A 301 3.98 3.89 3.82
C VAL A 301 4.05 3.88 5.34
N ALA A 302 5.16 4.33 5.91
CA ALA A 302 5.46 4.21 7.32
C ALA A 302 6.01 5.52 7.90
N TYR A 303 5.60 5.83 9.14
CA TYR A 303 5.93 7.10 9.81
C TYR A 303 6.39 6.87 11.24
N MET A 304 7.42 7.60 11.66
CA MET A 304 8.07 7.40 12.96
C MET A 304 7.14 7.77 14.13
N GLY A 305 6.94 6.81 15.04
CA GLY A 305 6.14 6.94 16.26
C GLY A 305 6.95 7.11 17.54
N ASP A 306 8.28 7.05 17.48
CA ASP A 306 9.14 7.27 18.65
C ASP A 306 9.62 8.73 18.76
N LYS A 307 10.12 9.11 19.95
CA LYS A 307 10.50 10.49 20.29
C LYS A 307 11.51 11.09 19.29
N LYS A 308 12.56 10.34 18.93
CA LYS A 308 13.57 10.79 17.97
C LYS A 308 13.02 10.68 16.55
N GLY A 309 12.76 11.82 15.93
CA GLY A 309 12.14 11.89 14.60
C GLY A 309 10.63 11.68 14.61
N TYR A 310 9.94 11.94 15.72
CA TYR A 310 8.50 11.76 15.86
C TYR A 310 7.69 12.47 14.76
N ALA A 311 6.98 11.68 13.93
CA ALA A 311 6.21 12.16 12.79
C ALA A 311 4.69 12.11 13.00
N MET A 312 4.19 11.42 14.04
CA MET A 312 2.75 11.21 14.22
C MET A 312 1.96 12.51 14.34
N GLY A 313 2.52 13.55 14.97
CA GLY A 313 1.83 14.85 15.05
C GLY A 313 1.59 15.51 13.68
N MET A 314 2.44 15.21 12.69
CA MET A 314 2.31 15.73 11.33
C MET A 314 1.25 14.98 10.52
N VAL A 315 1.21 13.66 10.67
CA VAL A 315 0.37 12.78 9.83
C VAL A 315 -1.00 12.47 10.45
N VAL A 316 -1.12 12.47 11.78
CA VAL A 316 -2.39 12.19 12.49
C VAL A 316 -3.26 13.43 12.65
N ASN A 317 -2.70 14.64 12.65
CA ASN A 317 -3.49 15.87 12.77
C ASN A 317 -4.13 16.22 11.40
N PRO A 318 -5.48 16.19 11.27
CA PRO A 318 -6.15 16.44 9.99
C PRO A 318 -5.80 17.80 9.37
N ALA A 319 -5.66 18.85 10.19
CA ALA A 319 -5.34 20.19 9.71
C ALA A 319 -3.88 20.34 9.27
N SER A 320 -3.00 19.45 9.76
CA SER A 320 -1.57 19.43 9.44
C SER A 320 -1.30 18.63 8.17
N VAL A 321 -1.83 17.42 8.04
CA VAL A 321 -1.45 16.45 6.99
C VAL A 321 -1.73 16.93 5.56
N ILE A 322 -2.58 17.94 5.37
CA ILE A 322 -2.91 18.56 4.07
C ILE A 322 -2.18 19.89 3.80
N LYS A 323 -1.28 20.33 4.68
CA LYS A 323 -0.54 21.59 4.56
C LYS A 323 0.97 21.39 4.59
N GLY A 324 1.70 22.24 3.86
CA GLY A 324 3.15 22.39 3.94
C GLY A 324 3.94 21.08 3.87
N ASP A 325 4.99 20.98 4.68
CA ASP A 325 5.88 19.82 4.75
C ASP A 325 5.17 18.50 5.12
N PRO A 326 4.18 18.45 6.04
CA PRO A 326 3.38 17.24 6.26
C PRO A 326 2.70 16.70 5.00
N CYS A 327 2.06 17.58 4.22
CA CYS A 327 1.42 17.19 2.96
C CYS A 327 2.44 16.71 1.94
N TRP A 328 3.60 17.39 1.86
CA TRP A 328 4.70 16.96 1.02
C TRP A 328 5.20 15.57 1.42
N GLY A 329 5.54 15.36 2.69
CA GLY A 329 6.11 14.12 3.20
C GLY A 329 5.18 12.93 2.98
N PHE A 330 3.89 13.09 3.30
CA PHE A 330 2.91 12.03 3.00
C PHE A 330 2.82 11.73 1.50
N SER A 331 2.68 12.78 0.68
CA SER A 331 2.51 12.62 -0.76
C SER A 331 3.76 12.04 -1.44
N HIS A 332 4.95 12.34 -0.93
CA HIS A 332 6.21 11.82 -1.42
C HIS A 332 6.31 10.31 -1.23
N GLU A 333 5.99 9.79 -0.04
CA GLU A 333 6.02 8.35 0.22
C GLU A 333 4.95 7.59 -0.56
N VAL A 334 3.74 8.14 -0.70
CA VAL A 334 2.71 7.53 -1.56
C VAL A 334 3.10 7.65 -3.04
N GLY A 335 3.76 8.74 -3.43
CA GLY A 335 4.31 8.94 -4.77
C GLY A 335 5.32 7.87 -5.13
N HIS A 336 6.14 7.44 -4.16
CA HIS A 336 7.05 6.30 -4.33
C HIS A 336 6.33 4.99 -4.64
N VAL A 337 5.12 4.75 -4.09
CA VAL A 337 4.27 3.60 -4.45
C VAL A 337 3.77 3.71 -5.89
N HIS A 338 3.41 4.91 -6.32
CA HIS A 338 2.83 5.18 -7.66
C HIS A 338 3.85 5.40 -8.77
N GLN A 339 5.16 5.34 -8.50
CA GLN A 339 6.19 5.47 -9.54
C GLN A 339 6.01 4.40 -10.62
N THR A 340 5.70 4.86 -11.83
CA THR A 340 5.47 3.97 -12.98
C THR A 340 6.80 3.50 -13.55
N ARG A 341 7.09 2.21 -13.40
CA ARG A 341 8.38 1.59 -13.73
C ARG A 341 8.27 0.68 -14.95
N PRO A 342 9.26 0.69 -15.87
CA PRO A 342 10.40 1.63 -15.96
C PRO A 342 10.06 2.94 -16.71
N MET A 343 8.85 3.06 -17.26
CA MET A 343 8.53 4.05 -18.30
C MET A 343 8.51 5.53 -17.85
N PHE A 344 8.32 5.79 -16.55
CA PHE A 344 8.43 7.14 -15.97
C PHE A 344 9.49 7.23 -14.87
N ASN A 345 9.82 6.10 -14.25
CA ASN A 345 10.87 5.98 -13.24
C ASN A 345 11.95 4.99 -13.71
N TRP A 346 12.88 5.51 -14.50
CA TRP A 346 14.14 4.83 -14.85
C TRP A 346 15.26 5.19 -13.85
N GLY A 347 16.45 4.61 -14.02
CA GLY A 347 17.58 4.90 -13.14
C GLY A 347 17.88 6.41 -13.08
N GLY A 348 18.12 6.92 -11.87
CA GLY A 348 18.41 8.33 -11.62
C GLY A 348 17.17 9.17 -11.30
N LEU A 349 15.96 8.57 -11.33
CA LEU A 349 14.70 9.23 -11.03
C LEU A 349 14.01 8.73 -9.75
N GLY A 350 14.66 7.85 -8.96
CA GLY A 350 14.08 7.25 -7.77
C GLY A 350 13.49 8.24 -6.78
N GLU A 351 14.16 9.38 -6.58
CA GLU A 351 13.74 10.50 -5.72
C GLU A 351 13.27 11.75 -6.50
N VAL A 352 13.02 11.58 -7.81
CA VAL A 352 12.59 12.66 -8.71
C VAL A 352 11.15 12.41 -9.17
N SER A 353 10.86 11.24 -9.77
CA SER A 353 9.60 11.02 -10.47
C SER A 353 8.40 10.94 -9.53
N ASN A 354 8.57 10.40 -8.31
CA ASN A 354 7.58 10.45 -7.24
C ASN A 354 7.11 11.87 -6.91
N ASN A 355 8.00 12.86 -7.03
CA ASN A 355 7.69 14.24 -6.67
C ASN A 355 6.79 14.97 -7.67
N LEU A 356 6.54 14.41 -8.86
CA LEU A 356 5.46 14.86 -9.72
C LEU A 356 4.10 14.72 -9.01
N PHE A 357 3.87 13.57 -8.37
CA PHE A 357 2.67 13.33 -7.59
C PHE A 357 2.60 14.28 -6.38
N SER A 358 3.72 14.47 -5.67
CA SER A 358 3.80 15.40 -4.54
C SER A 358 3.43 16.83 -4.93
N LEU A 359 4.00 17.36 -6.02
CA LEU A 359 3.69 18.71 -6.50
C LEU A 359 2.21 18.85 -6.89
N TYR A 360 1.66 17.86 -7.59
CA TYR A 360 0.25 17.85 -7.97
C TYR A 360 -0.68 17.88 -6.76
N VAL A 361 -0.40 17.06 -5.75
CA VAL A 361 -1.18 17.04 -4.51
C VAL A 361 -1.06 18.36 -3.76
N MET A 362 0.16 18.88 -3.58
CA MET A 362 0.41 20.15 -2.88
C MET A 362 -0.37 21.30 -3.52
N ARG A 363 -0.22 21.50 -4.83
CA ARG A 363 -0.92 22.56 -5.57
C ARG A 363 -2.43 22.39 -5.51
N SER A 364 -2.93 21.15 -5.59
CA SER A 364 -4.35 20.85 -5.47
C SER A 364 -4.99 21.21 -4.12
N PHE A 365 -4.18 21.31 -3.06
CA PHE A 365 -4.60 21.78 -1.74
C PHE A 365 -4.31 23.27 -1.51
N GLY A 366 -3.86 24.00 -2.54
CA GLY A 366 -3.49 25.41 -2.44
C GLY A 366 -2.16 25.66 -1.73
N ASN A 367 -1.33 24.62 -1.53
CA ASN A 367 0.00 24.81 -0.97
C ASN A 367 0.95 25.42 -2.02
N LYS A 368 1.87 26.27 -1.56
CA LYS A 368 3.01 26.71 -2.36
C LYS A 368 3.85 25.48 -2.73
N SER A 369 4.24 25.37 -4.00
CA SER A 369 5.09 24.26 -4.43
C SER A 369 6.49 24.36 -3.83
N ARG A 370 7.10 23.20 -3.54
CA ARG A 370 8.43 23.15 -2.94
C ARG A 370 9.49 23.74 -3.86
N ILE A 371 9.41 23.43 -5.16
CA ILE A 371 10.33 23.91 -6.19
C ILE A 371 10.21 25.42 -6.43
N LEU A 372 9.03 26.03 -6.20
CA LEU A 372 8.89 27.49 -6.18
C LEU A 372 9.50 28.08 -4.91
N GLY A 373 9.26 27.45 -3.76
CA GLY A 373 9.81 27.89 -2.47
C GLY A 373 11.34 27.90 -2.44
N GLN A 374 11.97 26.96 -3.13
CA GLN A 374 13.42 26.77 -3.21
C GLN A 374 14.07 27.40 -4.45
N ASN A 375 13.30 28.13 -5.27
CA ASN A 375 13.79 28.79 -6.48
C ASN A 375 14.33 27.82 -7.56
N ASN A 376 13.88 26.56 -7.56
CA ASN A 376 14.42 25.53 -8.47
C ASN A 376 14.12 25.80 -9.94
N PHE A 377 13.08 26.55 -10.31
CA PHE A 377 12.87 26.94 -11.72
C PHE A 377 14.07 27.71 -12.28
N ASN A 378 14.57 28.68 -11.52
CA ASN A 378 15.76 29.45 -11.90
C ASN A 378 17.04 28.62 -11.77
N LEU A 379 17.17 27.83 -10.70
CA LEU A 379 18.34 26.98 -10.50
C LEU A 379 18.46 25.90 -11.59
N ALA A 380 17.36 25.29 -12.04
CA ALA A 380 17.36 24.34 -13.13
C ALA A 380 17.78 25.01 -14.45
N LYS A 381 17.34 26.24 -14.73
CA LYS A 381 17.82 27.01 -15.88
C LYS A 381 19.34 27.22 -15.78
N THR A 382 19.82 27.76 -14.67
CA THR A 382 21.25 28.09 -14.51
C THR A 382 22.16 26.86 -14.42
N ASN A 383 21.71 25.79 -13.77
CA ASN A 383 22.55 24.62 -13.52
C ASN A 383 22.43 23.54 -14.59
N ILE A 384 21.32 23.45 -15.32
CA ILE A 384 21.12 22.44 -16.37
C ILE A 384 21.21 23.09 -17.75
N ILE A 385 20.30 24.03 -18.06
CA ILE A 385 20.17 24.61 -19.39
C ILE A 385 21.41 25.43 -19.77
N ASP A 386 21.78 26.41 -18.94
CA ASP A 386 22.88 27.33 -19.24
C ASP A 386 24.24 26.60 -19.29
N LYS A 387 24.39 25.54 -18.49
CA LYS A 387 25.57 24.66 -18.48
C LYS A 387 25.57 23.60 -19.59
N LYS A 388 24.45 23.42 -20.30
CA LYS A 388 24.28 22.45 -21.39
C LYS A 388 24.62 21.01 -20.98
N ILE A 389 24.23 20.63 -19.77
CA ILE A 389 24.39 19.27 -19.24
C ILE A 389 23.08 18.48 -19.36
N SER A 390 23.15 17.16 -19.27
CA SER A 390 21.96 16.35 -19.02
C SER A 390 21.35 16.73 -17.68
N PHE A 391 20.02 16.85 -17.60
CA PHE A 391 19.36 17.04 -16.31
C PHE A 391 19.77 15.95 -15.29
N LEU A 392 20.03 14.71 -15.73
CA LEU A 392 20.49 13.62 -14.85
C LEU A 392 21.85 13.88 -14.18
N GLN A 393 22.66 14.83 -14.68
CA GLN A 393 23.94 15.21 -14.10
C GLN A 393 23.79 16.21 -12.93
N ASP A 394 22.63 16.86 -12.79
CA ASP A 394 22.41 17.80 -11.70
C ASP A 394 22.19 17.04 -10.37
N PRO A 395 22.94 17.34 -9.31
CA PRO A 395 22.83 16.61 -8.05
C PRO A 395 21.49 16.87 -7.34
N ASP A 396 20.84 18.02 -7.58
CA ASP A 396 19.59 18.38 -6.92
C ASP A 396 18.41 17.68 -7.61
N VAL A 397 17.74 16.80 -6.87
CA VAL A 397 16.53 16.09 -7.32
C VAL A 397 15.41 17.06 -7.70
N PHE A 398 15.37 18.26 -7.10
CA PHE A 398 14.34 19.26 -7.36
C PHE A 398 14.60 20.03 -8.64
N ASN A 399 15.85 20.30 -9.01
CA ASN A 399 16.18 20.85 -10.33
C ASN A 399 15.81 19.84 -11.44
N ARG A 400 16.10 18.55 -11.21
CA ARG A 400 15.75 17.46 -12.11
C ARG A 400 14.24 17.28 -12.32
N LEU A 401 13.44 17.65 -11.32
CA LEU A 401 11.98 17.57 -11.36
C LEU A 401 11.35 18.67 -12.23
N VAL A 402 12.00 19.84 -12.36
CA VAL A 402 11.47 21.02 -13.07
C VAL A 402 10.93 20.70 -14.47
N PRO A 403 11.67 20.03 -15.38
CA PRO A 403 11.15 19.76 -16.73
C PRO A 403 9.85 18.96 -16.72
N PHE A 404 9.70 18.01 -15.80
CA PHE A 404 8.45 17.25 -15.68
C PHE A 404 7.31 18.14 -15.19
N TRP A 405 7.55 18.97 -14.18
CA TRP A 405 6.50 19.87 -13.69
C TRP A 405 6.10 20.94 -14.71
N GLN A 406 7.04 21.48 -15.48
CA GLN A 406 6.72 22.47 -16.52
C GLN A 406 5.85 21.91 -17.65
N LEU A 407 5.95 20.61 -17.96
CA LEU A 407 5.00 19.95 -18.87
C LEU A 407 3.59 20.00 -18.28
N GLN A 408 3.41 19.73 -16.98
CA GLN A 408 2.10 19.86 -16.33
C GLN A 408 1.56 21.28 -16.45
N LEU A 409 2.39 22.29 -16.14
CA LEU A 409 1.98 23.70 -16.21
C LEU A 409 1.60 24.12 -17.63
N TYR A 410 2.38 23.71 -18.63
CA TYR A 410 2.09 24.01 -20.02
C TYR A 410 0.76 23.40 -20.46
N PHE A 411 0.59 22.09 -20.25
CA PHE A 411 -0.59 21.38 -20.76
C PHE A 411 -1.87 21.71 -19.99
N GLU A 412 -1.82 22.01 -18.70
CA GLU A 412 -2.99 22.58 -18.00
C GLU A 412 -3.33 24.01 -18.47
N GLY A 413 -2.33 24.76 -18.96
CA GLY A 413 -2.48 26.14 -19.40
C GLY A 413 -2.49 26.28 -20.92
N ALA A 414 -1.42 26.87 -21.47
CA ALA A 414 -1.30 27.27 -22.87
C ALA A 414 -1.39 26.10 -23.88
N GLY A 415 -1.13 24.87 -23.44
CA GLY A 415 -1.26 23.65 -24.22
C GLY A 415 -2.69 23.07 -24.25
N ASN A 416 -3.60 23.56 -23.40
CA ASN A 416 -5.03 23.19 -23.34
C ASN A 416 -5.30 21.67 -23.39
N ASN A 417 -4.51 20.89 -22.65
CA ASN A 417 -4.63 19.46 -22.48
C ASN A 417 -4.42 19.07 -21.00
N PRO A 418 -5.38 19.36 -20.10
CA PRO A 418 -5.24 19.08 -18.66
C PRO A 418 -5.09 17.58 -18.34
N ASP A 419 -5.41 16.70 -19.30
CA ASP A 419 -5.28 15.25 -19.17
C ASP A 419 -3.95 14.71 -19.73
N PHE A 420 -2.98 15.57 -20.07
CA PHE A 420 -1.69 15.14 -20.61
C PHE A 420 -1.02 14.03 -19.79
N TYR A 421 -0.80 14.24 -18.49
CA TYR A 421 -0.22 13.21 -17.63
C TYR A 421 -1.12 11.99 -17.45
N PRO A 422 -2.43 12.13 -17.17
CA PRO A 422 -3.37 11.01 -17.16
C PRO A 422 -3.26 10.07 -18.37
N ASP A 423 -3.18 10.64 -19.58
CA ASP A 423 -3.08 9.89 -20.83
C ASP A 423 -1.67 9.36 -21.07
N LEU A 424 -0.63 10.09 -20.65
CA LEU A 424 0.75 9.64 -20.72
C LEU A 424 1.00 8.40 -19.86
N PHE A 425 0.51 8.39 -18.63
CA PHE A 425 0.60 7.22 -17.75
C PHE A 425 -0.20 6.03 -18.29
N GLU A 426 -1.33 6.26 -18.96
CA GLU A 426 -2.07 5.19 -19.64
C GLU A 426 -1.29 4.62 -20.83
N ALA A 427 -0.66 5.47 -21.64
CA ALA A 427 0.20 5.03 -22.73
C ALA A 427 1.35 4.15 -22.20
N PHE A 428 2.00 4.57 -21.11
CA PHE A 428 3.06 3.79 -20.46
C PHE A 428 2.58 2.43 -19.94
N ARG A 429 1.39 2.36 -19.32
CA ARG A 429 0.80 1.07 -18.91
C ARG A 429 0.56 0.15 -20.10
N ASN A 430 0.07 0.69 -21.22
CA ASN A 430 -0.17 -0.09 -22.43
C ASN A 430 1.14 -0.57 -23.08
N GLN A 431 2.19 0.24 -23.09
CA GLN A 431 3.53 -0.17 -23.52
C GLN A 431 4.06 -1.33 -22.66
N ASN A 432 3.96 -1.22 -21.34
CA ASN A 432 4.44 -2.27 -20.43
C ASN A 432 3.66 -3.59 -20.61
N LYS A 433 2.34 -3.52 -20.76
CA LYS A 433 1.49 -4.68 -21.04
C LYS A 433 1.92 -5.40 -22.32
N ASN A 434 2.26 -4.65 -23.37
CA ASN A 434 2.66 -5.21 -24.67
C ASN A 434 4.10 -5.75 -24.66
N ASN A 435 4.96 -5.26 -23.77
CA ASN A 435 6.36 -5.70 -23.62
C ASN A 435 6.53 -6.89 -22.66
N THR A 436 5.45 -7.35 -22.02
CA THR A 436 5.50 -8.45 -21.05
C THR A 436 5.34 -9.80 -21.77
N PRO A 437 6.31 -10.74 -21.70
CA PRO A 437 6.16 -12.08 -22.27
C PRO A 437 4.95 -12.82 -21.69
N ASN A 438 4.31 -13.68 -22.49
CA ASN A 438 3.07 -14.40 -22.15
C ASN A 438 3.04 -14.91 -20.69
N ARG A 439 1.88 -14.68 -20.03
CA ARG A 439 1.56 -14.77 -18.58
C ARG A 439 2.02 -16.02 -17.80
N GLN A 440 2.59 -17.05 -18.40
CA GLN A 440 3.00 -18.29 -17.71
C GLN A 440 4.41 -18.27 -17.11
N ARG A 441 5.26 -17.27 -17.38
CA ARG A 441 6.65 -17.22 -16.85
C ARG A 441 6.88 -16.22 -15.71
N ILE A 442 5.86 -15.45 -15.30
CA ILE A 442 5.97 -14.45 -14.22
C ILE A 442 5.54 -15.08 -12.88
N GLN A 443 5.99 -16.30 -12.61
CA GLN A 443 5.58 -17.05 -11.43
C GLN A 443 6.65 -17.11 -10.33
N ALA A 444 7.76 -16.37 -10.45
CA ALA A 444 8.84 -16.51 -9.46
C ALA A 444 9.59 -15.25 -9.02
N ASN A 445 9.73 -14.18 -9.82
CA ASN A 445 10.80 -13.21 -9.51
C ASN A 445 10.50 -11.73 -9.85
N TRP A 446 9.37 -11.19 -9.41
CA TRP A 446 9.24 -9.73 -9.26
C TRP A 446 9.46 -9.37 -7.80
N GLY A 447 10.72 -9.02 -7.54
CA GLY A 447 11.36 -8.86 -6.25
C GLY A 447 12.88 -9.01 -6.36
N ARG A 448 13.37 -9.82 -7.32
CA ARG A 448 14.75 -9.95 -7.82
C ARG A 448 14.76 -10.98 -8.98
N ALA A 449 14.99 -10.53 -10.23
CA ALA A 449 15.36 -11.32 -11.44
C ALA A 449 14.29 -12.03 -12.33
N GLY A 450 13.80 -11.44 -13.43
CA GLY A 450 12.92 -12.24 -14.32
C GLY A 450 12.49 -11.75 -15.70
N ALA A 451 13.14 -10.75 -16.30
CA ALA A 451 13.15 -10.49 -17.75
C ALA A 451 14.40 -9.64 -18.04
N PRO A 452 15.06 -9.71 -19.21
CA PRO A 452 16.04 -8.70 -19.60
C PRO A 452 15.28 -7.38 -19.79
N MET A 453 15.04 -6.68 -18.70
CA MET A 453 14.51 -5.32 -18.72
C MET A 453 15.66 -4.45 -19.20
N GLU A 454 15.46 -3.72 -20.29
CA GLU A 454 16.40 -2.69 -20.72
C GLU A 454 16.79 -1.84 -19.50
N ARG A 455 18.09 -1.81 -19.18
CA ARG A 455 18.59 -1.14 -17.97
C ARG A 455 19.24 0.19 -18.28
N ASN A 456 19.52 0.48 -19.55
CA ASN A 456 20.07 1.74 -20.00
C ASN A 456 19.02 2.86 -19.83
N PRO A 457 19.22 3.80 -18.90
CA PRO A 457 18.28 4.89 -18.66
C PRO A 457 18.04 5.77 -19.90
N ALA A 458 19.00 5.85 -20.83
CA ALA A 458 18.85 6.59 -22.08
C ALA A 458 17.67 6.08 -22.95
N VAL A 459 17.44 4.76 -22.99
CA VAL A 459 16.36 4.18 -23.80
C VAL A 459 14.99 4.58 -23.24
N HIS A 460 14.80 4.49 -21.92
CA HIS A 460 13.56 4.91 -21.26
C HIS A 460 13.33 6.42 -21.37
N GLN A 461 14.41 7.21 -21.27
CA GLN A 461 14.37 8.66 -21.47
C GLN A 461 13.89 9.04 -22.88
N LEU A 462 14.41 8.41 -23.94
CA LEU A 462 13.93 8.67 -25.30
C LEU A 462 12.50 8.18 -25.52
N ASN A 463 12.13 7.04 -24.92
CA ASN A 463 10.75 6.57 -24.93
C ASN A 463 9.79 7.57 -24.27
N PHE A 464 10.17 8.15 -23.13
CA PHE A 464 9.41 9.20 -22.47
C PHE A 464 9.22 10.41 -23.39
N VAL A 465 10.30 10.90 -24.01
CA VAL A 465 10.26 12.06 -24.92
C VAL A 465 9.33 11.80 -26.10
N LYS A 466 9.48 10.66 -26.76
CA LYS A 466 8.65 10.26 -27.91
C LYS A 466 7.19 10.10 -27.51
N THR A 467 6.91 9.37 -26.43
CA THR A 467 5.54 9.13 -25.96
C THR A 467 4.86 10.43 -25.52
N ALA A 468 5.61 11.35 -24.87
CA ALA A 468 5.10 12.67 -24.52
C ALA A 468 4.68 13.46 -25.76
N CYS A 469 5.47 13.42 -26.85
CA CYS A 469 5.09 14.04 -28.12
C CYS A 469 3.85 13.36 -28.74
N GLU A 470 3.79 12.04 -28.73
CA GLU A 470 2.68 11.25 -29.29
C GLU A 470 1.35 11.49 -28.58
N VAL A 471 1.37 11.55 -27.24
CA VAL A 471 0.18 11.77 -26.41
C VAL A 471 -0.28 13.23 -26.48
N SER A 472 0.67 14.17 -26.41
CA SER A 472 0.33 15.60 -26.45
C SER A 472 0.01 16.13 -27.84
N LYS A 473 0.33 15.39 -28.91
CA LYS A 473 0.28 15.88 -30.30
C LYS A 473 1.06 17.18 -30.49
N THR A 474 2.16 17.32 -29.75
CA THR A 474 3.03 18.50 -29.73
C THR A 474 4.49 18.07 -29.92
N ASP A 475 5.24 18.76 -30.77
CA ASP A 475 6.68 18.54 -30.92
C ASP A 475 7.44 19.18 -29.75
N LEU A 476 7.79 18.37 -28.74
CA LEU A 476 8.50 18.80 -27.54
C LEU A 476 10.03 18.71 -27.68
N THR A 477 10.55 18.46 -28.89
CA THR A 477 11.99 18.19 -29.10
C THR A 477 12.86 19.33 -28.58
N GLU A 478 12.53 20.57 -28.90
CA GLU A 478 13.31 21.75 -28.48
C GLU A 478 13.30 21.95 -26.96
N PHE A 479 12.17 21.68 -26.31
CA PHE A 479 12.04 21.75 -24.85
C PHE A 479 12.94 20.72 -24.16
N PHE A 480 12.91 19.47 -24.64
CA PHE A 480 13.72 18.40 -24.10
C PHE A 480 15.22 18.58 -24.36
N ASP A 481 15.59 19.14 -25.52
CA ASP A 481 16.98 19.46 -25.87
C ASP A 481 17.59 20.48 -24.89
N LYS A 482 16.84 21.52 -24.49
CA LYS A 482 17.28 22.50 -23.48
C LYS A 482 17.67 21.87 -22.15
N TYR A 483 16.91 20.87 -21.69
CA TYR A 483 17.17 20.13 -20.45
C TYR A 483 18.15 18.97 -20.62
N GLY A 484 18.79 18.83 -21.79
CA GLY A 484 19.79 17.80 -22.04
C GLY A 484 19.24 16.38 -22.10
N PHE A 485 17.95 16.20 -22.45
CA PHE A 485 17.38 14.85 -22.67
C PHE A 485 17.99 14.13 -23.89
N PHE A 486 18.72 14.85 -24.74
CA PHE A 486 19.44 14.31 -25.89
C PHE A 486 20.97 14.38 -25.72
N TYR A 487 21.46 14.50 -24.48
CA TYR A 487 22.89 14.53 -24.19
C TYR A 487 23.57 13.21 -24.59
N VAL A 488 24.47 13.25 -25.57
CA VAL A 488 25.24 12.08 -26.04
C VAL A 488 26.43 11.85 -25.12
N GLY A 489 26.58 10.61 -24.63
CA GLY A 489 27.65 10.24 -23.72
C GLY A 489 27.26 9.14 -22.74
N THR A 490 28.12 8.92 -21.76
CA THR A 490 27.94 7.89 -20.73
C THR A 490 27.93 8.50 -19.32
N MET A 491 27.16 7.89 -18.42
CA MET A 491 27.15 8.24 -16.99
C MET A 491 26.92 6.97 -16.16
N GLU A 492 27.50 6.93 -14.97
CA GLU A 492 27.23 5.88 -13.98
C GLU A 492 26.71 6.53 -12.69
N TYR A 493 25.70 5.91 -12.08
CA TYR A 493 25.18 6.35 -10.79
C TYR A 493 24.51 5.20 -10.05
N ASP A 494 24.41 5.37 -8.73
CA ASP A 494 23.67 4.48 -7.83
C ASP A 494 22.37 5.16 -7.39
N ASP A 495 21.24 4.59 -7.78
CA ASP A 495 19.90 5.05 -7.44
C ASP A 495 19.06 3.84 -7.03
N TYR A 496 19.32 3.35 -5.81
CA TYR A 496 18.81 2.07 -5.32
C TYR A 496 19.24 0.89 -6.20
N GLY A 497 20.45 0.98 -6.76
CA GLY A 497 20.99 0.08 -7.75
C GLY A 497 21.90 0.82 -8.73
N LYS A 498 22.90 0.12 -9.25
CA LYS A 498 23.83 0.67 -10.25
C LYS A 498 23.20 0.71 -11.63
N TYR A 499 23.25 1.87 -12.29
CA TYR A 499 22.80 2.09 -13.65
C TYR A 499 23.90 2.70 -14.51
N ASN A 500 23.93 2.29 -15.77
CA ASN A 500 24.86 2.79 -16.77
C ASN A 500 24.03 3.47 -17.87
N TYR A 501 24.06 4.79 -17.90
CA TYR A 501 23.53 5.58 -18.99
C TYR A 501 24.49 5.52 -20.17
N ASN A 502 23.96 5.24 -21.35
CA ASN A 502 24.69 5.29 -22.61
C ASN A 502 23.78 5.82 -23.72
N MET A 503 24.01 7.05 -24.16
CA MET A 503 23.28 7.68 -25.26
C MET A 503 24.21 7.87 -26.45
N THR A 504 23.88 7.30 -27.60
CA THR A 504 24.61 7.51 -28.86
C THR A 504 23.94 8.58 -29.71
N GLN A 505 24.68 9.15 -30.66
CA GLN A 505 24.12 10.10 -31.62
C GLN A 505 23.03 9.45 -32.49
N GLU A 506 23.21 8.19 -32.88
CA GLU A 506 22.22 7.43 -33.65
C GLU A 506 20.88 7.32 -32.92
N MET A 507 20.89 7.00 -31.62
CA MET A 507 19.67 6.94 -30.80
C MET A 507 18.92 8.29 -30.77
N VAL A 508 19.67 9.39 -30.64
CA VAL A 508 19.12 10.75 -30.64
C VAL A 508 18.51 11.09 -32.01
N ASP A 509 19.25 10.81 -33.09
CA ASP A 509 18.84 11.11 -34.45
C ASP A 509 17.58 10.32 -34.86
N GLU A 510 17.53 9.04 -34.49
CA GLU A 510 16.35 8.19 -34.70
C GLU A 510 15.12 8.73 -33.96
N CYS A 511 15.29 9.12 -32.69
CA CYS A 511 14.21 9.70 -31.89
C CYS A 511 13.69 11.01 -32.50
N LYS A 512 14.60 11.95 -32.82
CA LYS A 512 14.25 13.24 -33.44
C LYS A 512 13.61 13.05 -34.82
N LYS A 513 14.11 12.11 -35.63
CA LYS A 513 13.52 11.76 -36.94
C LYS A 513 12.10 11.20 -36.77
N ALA A 514 11.88 10.31 -35.81
CA ALA A 514 10.56 9.74 -35.53
C ALA A 514 9.56 10.82 -35.10
N ILE A 515 9.95 11.75 -34.21
CA ILE A 515 9.09 12.85 -33.78
C ILE A 515 8.80 13.80 -34.94
N LYS A 516 9.81 14.18 -35.72
CA LYS A 516 9.64 15.04 -36.91
C LYS A 516 8.65 14.43 -37.92
N ALA A 517 8.68 13.11 -38.11
CA ALA A 517 7.77 12.42 -39.01
C ALA A 517 6.29 12.47 -38.54
N MET A 518 6.03 12.76 -37.26
CA MET A 518 4.67 12.93 -36.74
C MET A 518 4.02 14.26 -37.16
N ASN A 519 4.82 15.23 -37.65
CA ASN A 519 4.37 16.52 -38.15
C ASN A 519 3.48 17.31 -37.15
N TYR A 520 3.83 17.25 -35.86
CA TYR A 520 3.12 17.98 -34.80
C TYR A 520 3.56 19.45 -34.74
N LYS A 521 2.66 20.29 -34.22
CA LYS A 521 2.98 21.71 -33.96
C LYS A 521 3.93 21.81 -32.77
N LYS A 522 4.81 22.81 -32.81
CA LYS A 522 5.62 23.20 -31.65
C LYS A 522 4.74 23.83 -30.54
N PRO A 523 5.22 23.89 -29.29
CA PRO A 523 4.56 24.61 -28.22
C PRO A 523 4.24 26.06 -28.58
N SER A 524 3.14 26.59 -28.05
CA SER A 524 2.73 27.98 -28.26
C SER A 524 3.64 29.01 -27.56
N LEU A 525 4.45 28.56 -26.60
CA LEU A 525 5.43 29.35 -25.87
C LEU A 525 6.62 28.49 -25.44
N ASP A 526 7.68 29.13 -24.94
CA ASP A 526 8.83 28.42 -24.38
C ASP A 526 8.49 27.81 -23.00
N ILE A 527 8.20 26.51 -22.98
CA ILE A 527 7.83 25.76 -21.77
C ILE A 527 8.89 25.91 -20.67
N SER A 528 10.17 26.03 -21.02
CA SER A 528 11.27 26.14 -20.05
C SER A 528 11.25 27.43 -19.22
N THR A 529 10.43 28.42 -19.61
CA THR A 529 10.23 29.68 -18.89
C THR A 529 9.06 29.64 -17.89
N LEU A 530 8.25 28.58 -17.91
CA LEU A 530 7.08 28.48 -17.04
C LEU A 530 7.50 28.26 -15.58
N SER A 531 6.75 28.90 -14.68
CA SER A 531 6.75 28.65 -13.25
C SER A 531 5.32 28.59 -12.73
N ASP A 532 5.10 28.00 -11.56
CA ASP A 532 3.79 27.93 -10.90
C ASP A 532 3.56 29.09 -9.91
N LYS A 533 4.23 30.23 -10.15
CA LYS A 533 3.93 31.48 -9.47
C LYS A 533 2.58 32.00 -9.96
N PHE A 534 1.63 32.16 -9.02
CA PHE A 534 0.32 32.76 -9.27
C PHE A 534 0.41 34.22 -9.68
#